data_AF-A0A8H6PTG3-F1
#
_entry.id   AF-A0A8H6PTG3-F1
#
_cell.length_a   1.000
_cell.length_b   1.000
_cell.length_c   1.000
_cell.angle_alpha   90.00
_cell.angle_beta   90.00
_cell.angle_gamma   90.00
#
_symmetry.space_group_name_H-M   'P 1'
#
loop_
_entity.id
_entity.type
_entity.pdbx_description
1 polymer ?
#
loop_
_entity_poly.entity_id
_entity_poly.type
_entity_poly.pdbx_seq_one_letter_code
_entity_poly.pdbx_strand_id
1 'polypeptide(L)'
;MSLLGKKFPAPVAKPMAPFFAAGVVILFGVNSLANALMNSHPGLIPIWKAQFANSAGPFEPLPIAPVLPRPSFDSDESYLLTFIPLFTMSHFRSKRLDLSGFINARVIRDHTKRKVFEQYEPDRQALRYIIRNTTLPQRVRAQAQLQLSQMHAYTRPTQIKNRCVAGGIARSVIRDFRIARYQFRQQALNGELPGVKKASW
;
A
#
# COMPACT_ATOMS: atom_id res chain seq x y z
N MET A 1 14.96 57.07 4.12
CA MET A 1 15.71 55.90 3.63
C MET A 1 14.86 54.65 3.88
N SER A 2 14.23 54.10 2.84
CA SER A 2 13.45 52.86 2.94
C SER A 2 14.36 51.70 2.51
N LEU A 3 14.67 50.79 3.43
CA LEU A 3 15.70 49.76 3.27
C LEU A 3 15.25 48.48 2.57
N LEU A 4 14.03 48.43 2.01
CA LEU A 4 13.62 47.30 1.16
C LEU A 4 12.92 47.80 -0.11
N GLY A 5 13.67 47.71 -1.21
CA GLY A 5 13.24 48.04 -2.54
C GLY A 5 12.09 47.15 -3.03
N LYS A 6 11.17 47.80 -3.76
CA LYS A 6 10.02 47.27 -4.48
C LYS A 6 10.43 46.10 -5.39
N LYS A 7 10.18 44.84 -4.98
CA LYS A 7 10.38 43.65 -5.84
C LYS A 7 9.09 42.89 -6.17
N PHE A 8 7.94 43.30 -5.64
CA PHE A 8 6.65 42.67 -5.95
C PHE A 8 5.59 43.74 -6.22
N PRO A 9 5.19 43.98 -7.49
CA PRO A 9 4.21 45.01 -7.85
C PRO A 9 2.74 44.57 -7.67
N ALA A 10 2.48 43.47 -6.96
CA ALA A 10 1.13 43.04 -6.61
C ALA A 10 0.99 42.99 -5.08
N PRO A 11 -0.08 43.56 -4.48
CA PRO A 11 -0.33 43.40 -3.05
C PRO A 11 -0.59 41.90 -2.79
N VAL A 12 0.41 41.21 -2.24
CA VAL A 12 0.38 39.78 -1.85
C VAL A 12 -0.85 39.45 -0.97
N ALA A 13 -1.43 40.47 -0.33
CA ALA A 13 -2.66 40.36 0.44
C ALA A 13 -3.93 40.02 -0.39
N LYS A 14 -4.02 40.40 -1.67
CA LYS A 14 -5.21 40.13 -2.50
C LYS A 14 -5.45 38.63 -2.78
N PRO A 15 -4.46 37.84 -3.24
CA PRO A 15 -4.68 36.41 -3.48
C PRO A 15 -4.83 35.60 -2.17
N MET A 16 -4.39 36.13 -1.03
CA MET A 16 -4.46 35.42 0.25
C MET A 16 -5.70 35.78 1.10
N ALA A 17 -6.45 36.82 0.75
CA ALA A 17 -7.70 37.22 1.40
C ALA A 17 -8.70 36.08 1.66
N PRO A 18 -8.98 35.14 0.74
CA PRO A 18 -9.92 34.04 1.01
C PRO A 18 -9.41 33.07 2.09
N PHE A 19 -8.11 32.89 2.25
CA PHE A 19 -7.53 32.02 3.29
C PHE A 19 -7.63 32.65 4.68
N PHE A 20 -7.45 33.97 4.78
CA PHE A 20 -7.64 34.70 6.04
C PHE A 20 -9.12 34.77 6.44
N ALA A 21 -10.03 34.98 5.48
CA ALA A 21 -11.47 34.96 5.73
C ALA A 21 -11.94 33.57 6.22
N ALA A 22 -11.46 32.48 5.60
CA ALA A 22 -11.75 31.13 6.05
C ALA A 22 -11.23 30.85 7.48
N GLY A 23 -10.02 31.32 7.81
CA GLY A 23 -9.47 31.20 9.16
C GLY A 23 -10.32 31.92 10.22
N VAL A 24 -10.82 33.12 9.92
CA VAL A 24 -11.72 33.87 10.81
C VAL A 24 -13.08 33.16 10.96
N VAL A 25 -13.66 32.64 9.88
CA VAL A 25 -14.93 31.88 9.95
C VAL A 25 -14.80 30.61 10.77
N ILE A 26 -13.68 29.89 10.68
CA ILE A 26 -13.44 28.69 11.50
C ILE A 26 -13.26 29.07 12.97
N LEU A 27 -12.53 30.15 13.26
CA LEU A 27 -12.27 30.58 14.63
C LEU A 27 -13.53 31.05 15.35
N PHE A 28 -14.40 31.80 14.65
CA PHE A 28 -15.68 32.24 15.21
C PHE A 28 -16.79 31.18 15.14
N GLY A 29 -16.81 30.36 14.09
CA GLY A 29 -17.83 29.32 13.89
C GLY A 29 -17.69 28.11 14.84
N VAL A 30 -16.47 27.71 15.17
CA VAL A 30 -16.24 26.63 16.16
C VAL A 30 -16.55 27.12 17.57
N ASN A 31 -16.23 28.38 17.90
CA ASN A 31 -16.53 28.95 19.20
C ASN A 31 -18.03 29.23 19.39
N SER A 32 -18.77 29.61 18.34
CA SER A 32 -20.22 29.75 18.41
C SER A 32 -20.95 28.40 18.54
N LEU A 33 -20.47 27.35 17.87
CA LEU A 33 -21.05 26.01 17.95
C LEU A 33 -20.81 25.37 19.32
N ALA A 34 -19.61 25.52 19.89
CA ALA A 34 -19.28 25.02 21.22
C ALA A 34 -20.13 25.71 22.31
N ASN A 35 -20.33 27.03 22.22
CA ASN A 35 -21.17 27.76 23.17
C ASN A 35 -22.67 27.46 23.00
N ALA A 36 -23.15 27.17 21.78
CA ALA A 36 -24.52 26.75 21.54
C ALA A 36 -24.82 25.34 22.10
N LEU A 37 -23.87 24.41 22.00
CA LEU A 37 -23.99 23.05 22.56
C LEU A 37 -23.90 23.03 24.09
N MET A 38 -23.15 23.95 24.72
CA MET A 38 -23.09 24.06 26.18
C MET A 38 -24.32 24.72 26.80
N ASN A 39 -25.07 25.52 26.04
CA ASN A 39 -26.29 26.20 26.51
C ASN A 39 -27.59 25.41 26.23
N SER A 40 -27.55 24.31 25.46
CA SER A 40 -28.68 23.38 25.35
C SER A 40 -28.72 22.42 26.55
N HIS A 41 -29.79 22.53 27.35
CA HIS A 41 -30.01 21.85 28.64
C HIS A 41 -29.58 20.37 28.73
N PRO A 42 -28.90 19.97 29.83
CA PRO A 42 -28.72 18.56 30.19
C PRO A 42 -30.00 18.05 30.86
N GLY A 43 -31.04 17.69 30.09
CA GLY A 43 -32.31 17.32 30.72
C GLY A 43 -33.39 16.62 29.90
N LEU A 44 -33.18 16.31 28.62
CA LEU A 44 -34.20 15.59 27.83
C LEU A 44 -33.60 14.38 27.13
N ILE A 45 -33.77 13.24 27.78
CA ILE A 45 -33.68 11.93 27.14
C ILE A 45 -34.79 11.89 26.07
N PRO A 46 -34.48 11.70 24.78
CA PRO A 46 -35.50 11.67 23.75
C PRO A 46 -36.35 10.39 23.89
N ILE A 47 -37.66 10.60 23.99
CA ILE A 47 -38.77 9.63 24.05
C ILE A 47 -38.68 8.55 22.95
N TRP A 48 -37.87 8.77 21.91
CA TRP A 48 -37.64 7.82 20.81
C TRP A 48 -36.90 6.54 21.20
N LYS A 49 -36.24 6.47 22.38
CA LYS A 49 -35.67 5.22 22.89
C LYS A 49 -36.73 4.18 23.31
N ALA A 50 -37.97 4.60 23.57
CA ALA A 50 -39.03 3.69 24.01
C ALA A 50 -39.81 3.05 22.86
N GLN A 51 -39.76 3.60 21.63
CA GLN A 51 -40.60 3.14 20.51
C GLN A 51 -40.02 1.92 19.77
N PHE A 52 -38.71 1.65 19.85
CA PHE A 52 -38.08 0.51 19.16
C PHE A 52 -38.13 -0.82 19.91
N ALA A 53 -38.53 -0.83 21.18
CA ALA A 53 -38.57 -2.05 21.97
C ALA A 53 -39.77 -2.96 21.64
N ASN A 54 -40.81 -2.43 20.97
CA ASN A 54 -42.11 -3.12 20.83
C ASN A 54 -42.45 -3.58 19.40
N SER A 55 -41.51 -3.59 18.45
CA SER A 55 -41.76 -4.06 17.06
C SER A 55 -41.04 -5.36 16.68
N ALA A 56 -40.42 -6.05 17.62
CA ALA A 56 -39.85 -7.39 17.38
C ALA A 56 -40.92 -8.47 17.58
N GLY A 57 -41.52 -8.95 16.49
CA GLY A 57 -42.33 -10.18 16.49
C GLY A 57 -41.50 -11.42 16.83
N PRO A 58 -42.13 -12.56 17.18
CA PRO A 58 -41.42 -13.77 17.59
C PRO A 58 -40.64 -14.34 16.41
N PHE A 59 -39.31 -14.36 16.55
CA PHE A 59 -38.37 -14.88 15.57
C PHE A 59 -38.28 -16.40 15.69
N GLU A 60 -38.78 -17.15 14.72
CA GLU A 60 -38.56 -18.59 14.62
C GLU A 60 -37.07 -18.87 14.33
N PRO A 61 -36.38 -19.72 15.13
CA PRO A 61 -34.98 -20.05 14.85
C PRO A 61 -34.91 -21.11 13.74
N LEU A 62 -34.31 -20.73 12.60
CA LEU A 62 -33.88 -21.68 11.56
C LEU A 62 -32.79 -22.62 12.10
N PRO A 63 -32.69 -23.88 11.60
CA PRO A 63 -31.77 -24.87 12.12
C PRO A 63 -30.30 -24.43 11.95
N ILE A 64 -29.57 -24.50 13.05
CA ILE A 64 -28.15 -24.16 13.18
C ILE A 64 -27.33 -25.08 12.27
N ALA A 65 -26.75 -24.52 11.21
CA ALA A 65 -25.69 -25.19 10.45
C ALA A 65 -24.45 -25.38 11.35
N PRO A 66 -23.70 -26.50 11.22
CA PRO A 66 -22.54 -26.75 12.06
C PRO A 66 -21.49 -25.65 11.88
N VAL A 67 -21.16 -25.00 12.99
CA VAL A 67 -20.09 -24.01 13.12
C VAL A 67 -18.77 -24.71 12.79
N LEU A 68 -18.14 -24.32 11.68
CA LEU A 68 -16.75 -24.69 11.42
C LEU A 68 -15.87 -24.22 12.60
N PRO A 69 -14.91 -25.03 13.06
CA PRO A 69 -14.09 -24.67 14.22
C PRO A 69 -13.38 -23.34 13.94
N ARG A 70 -13.57 -22.36 14.84
CA ARG A 70 -12.72 -21.16 14.86
C ARG A 70 -11.29 -21.62 15.12
N PRO A 71 -10.28 -21.09 14.41
CA PRO A 71 -8.90 -21.31 14.81
C PRO A 71 -8.75 -20.78 16.24
N SER A 72 -8.27 -21.63 17.14
CA SER A 72 -7.89 -21.26 18.50
C SER A 72 -6.90 -20.11 18.42
N PHE A 73 -7.30 -18.97 18.98
CA PHE A 73 -6.41 -17.86 19.24
C PHE A 73 -5.65 -18.22 20.51
N ASP A 74 -4.55 -18.96 20.33
CA ASP A 74 -3.64 -19.26 21.43
C ASP A 74 -2.98 -17.95 21.88
N SER A 75 -3.22 -17.64 23.14
CA SER A 75 -2.73 -16.48 23.86
C SER A 75 -1.26 -16.64 24.18
N ASP A 76 -0.37 -16.09 23.35
CA ASP A 76 1.03 -15.84 23.71
C ASP A 76 1.51 -14.53 23.04
N GLU A 77 1.05 -13.40 23.56
CA GLU A 77 1.56 -12.06 23.20
C GLU A 77 1.91 -11.29 24.47
N SER A 78 3.15 -11.46 24.97
CA SER A 78 3.81 -10.45 25.82
C SER A 78 5.29 -10.74 26.10
N TYR A 79 6.12 -10.97 25.08
CA TYR A 79 7.58 -10.83 25.21
C TYR A 79 8.25 -10.12 24.01
N LEU A 80 7.50 -9.44 23.13
CA LEU A 80 8.07 -8.76 21.95
C LEU A 80 7.69 -7.28 21.84
N LEU A 81 7.69 -6.55 22.96
CA LEU A 81 7.63 -5.08 22.99
C LEU A 81 8.96 -4.40 23.38
N THR A 82 10.09 -5.01 23.02
CA THR A 82 11.42 -4.36 23.13
C THR A 82 12.35 -4.89 22.05
N PHE A 83 12.14 -4.42 20.82
CA PHE A 83 13.16 -4.18 19.79
C PHE A 83 12.38 -3.82 18.53
N ILE A 84 12.40 -2.59 18.07
CA ILE A 84 12.09 -2.30 16.67
C ILE A 84 13.34 -2.76 15.92
N PRO A 85 13.37 -3.90 15.22
CA PRO A 85 14.52 -4.19 14.39
C PRO A 85 14.32 -3.37 13.12
N LEU A 86 14.95 -2.19 13.09
CA LEU A 86 15.59 -1.79 11.85
C LEU A 86 16.41 -3.01 11.39
N PHE A 87 16.12 -3.53 10.20
CA PHE A 87 16.73 -4.72 9.58
C PHE A 87 16.16 -6.11 9.94
N THR A 88 15.07 -6.52 9.28
CA THR A 88 14.78 -7.96 9.02
C THR A 88 14.57 -8.24 7.54
N MET A 89 15.53 -7.82 6.70
CA MET A 89 15.65 -8.33 5.32
C MET A 89 16.18 -9.79 5.28
N SER A 90 16.23 -10.48 6.42
CA SER A 90 16.82 -11.81 6.59
C SER A 90 15.85 -12.97 6.39
N HIS A 91 14.52 -12.75 6.43
CA HIS A 91 13.56 -13.87 6.44
C HIS A 91 13.46 -14.61 5.09
N PHE A 92 13.48 -13.88 3.97
CA PHE A 92 13.28 -14.47 2.63
C PHE A 92 14.57 -14.76 1.85
N ARG A 93 15.73 -14.42 2.40
CA ARG A 93 17.02 -14.62 1.71
C ARG A 93 17.52 -16.03 1.98
N SER A 94 17.79 -16.79 0.92
CA SER A 94 18.40 -18.12 1.05
C SER A 94 19.80 -18.04 1.66
N LYS A 95 20.14 -19.02 2.50
CA LYS A 95 21.47 -19.14 3.12
C LYS A 95 22.56 -19.47 2.09
N ARG A 96 22.21 -20.25 1.05
CA ARG A 96 23.06 -20.54 -0.11
C ARG A 96 22.63 -19.69 -1.31
N LEU A 97 23.62 -19.21 -2.05
CA LEU A 97 23.40 -18.45 -3.28
C LEU A 97 23.18 -19.41 -4.44
N ASP A 98 22.08 -19.22 -5.16
CA ASP A 98 21.65 -20.08 -6.27
C ASP A 98 21.56 -19.32 -7.60
N LEU A 99 22.19 -18.15 -7.66
CA LEU A 99 22.25 -17.31 -8.85
C LEU A 99 23.52 -17.59 -9.65
N SER A 100 23.37 -17.76 -10.96
CA SER A 100 24.48 -17.73 -11.92
C SER A 100 24.53 -16.37 -12.64
N GLY A 101 25.74 -15.86 -12.88
CA GLY A 101 25.97 -14.56 -13.53
C GLY A 101 26.48 -13.46 -12.59
N PHE A 102 26.21 -12.20 -12.93
CA PHE A 102 26.75 -11.07 -12.19
C PHE A 102 26.06 -10.87 -10.83
N ILE A 103 26.82 -11.10 -9.77
CA ILE A 103 26.32 -11.03 -8.40
C ILE A 103 26.40 -9.59 -7.88
N ASN A 104 25.25 -9.04 -7.49
CA ASN A 104 25.13 -7.75 -6.84
C ASN A 104 24.07 -7.85 -5.73
N ALA A 105 24.25 -7.15 -4.60
CA ALA A 105 23.27 -7.10 -3.52
C ALA A 105 21.85 -6.74 -4.01
N ARG A 106 21.73 -5.89 -5.02
CA ARG A 106 20.44 -5.53 -5.63
C ARG A 106 19.86 -6.62 -6.53
N VAL A 107 20.70 -7.40 -7.20
CA VAL A 107 20.29 -8.56 -8.01
C VAL A 107 19.80 -9.68 -7.09
N ILE A 108 20.53 -9.96 -6.00
CA ILE A 108 20.14 -10.93 -4.98
C ILE A 108 18.76 -10.59 -4.39
N ARG A 109 18.56 -9.32 -3.98
CA ARG A 109 17.26 -8.86 -3.46
C ARG A 109 16.12 -8.94 -4.47
N ASP A 110 16.41 -8.76 -5.75
CA ASP A 110 15.40 -8.82 -6.80
C ASP A 110 15.06 -10.28 -7.17
N HIS A 111 16.03 -11.18 -7.08
CA HIS A 111 15.84 -12.61 -7.21
C HIS A 111 14.98 -13.19 -6.07
N THR A 112 15.27 -12.84 -4.81
CA THR A 112 14.46 -13.29 -3.67
C THR A 112 13.01 -12.81 -3.79
N LYS A 113 12.78 -11.59 -4.28
CA LYS A 113 11.42 -11.09 -4.57
C LYS A 113 10.69 -11.95 -5.59
N ARG A 114 11.35 -12.39 -6.67
CA ARG A 114 10.71 -13.25 -7.68
C ARG A 114 10.26 -14.59 -7.10
N LYS A 115 11.12 -15.24 -6.32
CA LYS A 115 10.79 -16.50 -5.64
C LYS A 115 9.63 -16.36 -4.66
N VAL A 116 9.66 -15.32 -3.84
CA VAL A 116 8.58 -15.03 -2.89
C VAL A 116 7.29 -14.72 -3.64
N PHE A 117 7.35 -13.93 -4.72
CA PHE A 117 6.19 -13.63 -5.53
C PHE A 117 5.56 -14.89 -6.12
N GLU A 118 6.38 -15.79 -6.67
CA GLU A 118 5.94 -17.07 -7.24
C GLU A 118 5.19 -17.94 -6.21
N GLN A 119 5.68 -17.99 -4.97
CA GLN A 119 5.02 -18.75 -3.89
C GLN A 119 3.66 -18.17 -3.49
N TYR A 120 3.55 -16.83 -3.38
CA TYR A 120 2.36 -16.15 -2.87
C TYR A 120 1.46 -15.55 -3.96
N GLU A 121 1.72 -15.86 -5.23
CA GLU A 121 0.91 -15.41 -6.36
C GLU A 121 -0.56 -15.88 -6.26
N PRO A 122 -0.88 -17.17 -6.08
CA PRO A 122 -2.26 -17.64 -6.05
C PRO A 122 -3.05 -17.01 -4.90
N ASP A 123 -2.47 -16.92 -3.71
CA ASP A 123 -3.09 -16.30 -2.54
C ASP A 123 -3.46 -14.84 -2.82
N ARG A 124 -2.54 -14.09 -3.44
CA ARG A 124 -2.78 -12.70 -3.78
C ARG A 124 -3.86 -12.57 -4.86
N GLN A 125 -3.87 -13.45 -5.85
CA GLN A 125 -4.90 -13.46 -6.88
C GLN A 125 -6.28 -13.74 -6.30
N ALA A 126 -6.39 -14.71 -5.40
CA ALA A 126 -7.63 -15.03 -4.66
C ALA A 126 -8.15 -13.83 -3.86
N LEU A 127 -7.28 -13.17 -3.08
CA LEU A 127 -7.65 -11.96 -2.33
C LEU A 127 -8.10 -10.82 -3.26
N ARG A 128 -7.39 -10.61 -4.37
CA ARG A 128 -7.77 -9.58 -5.36
C ARG A 128 -9.10 -9.88 -6.04
N TYR A 129 -9.41 -11.16 -6.27
CA TYR A 129 -10.68 -11.58 -6.82
C TYR A 129 -11.82 -11.26 -5.84
N ILE A 130 -11.67 -11.64 -4.56
CA ILE A 130 -12.66 -11.36 -3.51
C ILE A 130 -12.93 -9.86 -3.36
N ILE A 131 -11.87 -9.02 -3.35
CA ILE A 131 -12.01 -7.56 -3.19
C ILE A 131 -12.81 -6.94 -4.35
N ARG A 132 -12.61 -7.43 -5.58
CA ARG A 132 -13.26 -6.89 -6.78
C ARG A 132 -14.68 -7.40 -6.97
N ASN A 133 -15.01 -8.57 -6.41
CA ASN A 133 -16.32 -9.16 -6.55
C ASN A 133 -17.37 -8.36 -5.76
N THR A 134 -18.34 -7.77 -6.47
CA THR A 134 -19.41 -6.97 -5.89
C THR A 134 -20.58 -7.80 -5.35
N THR A 135 -20.65 -9.10 -5.68
CA THR A 135 -21.72 -9.99 -5.16
C THR A 135 -21.48 -10.41 -3.72
N LEU A 136 -20.22 -10.34 -3.25
CA LEU A 136 -19.85 -10.71 -1.90
C LEU A 136 -20.20 -9.62 -0.88
N PRO A 137 -20.53 -9.99 0.37
CA PRO A 137 -20.83 -9.02 1.41
C PRO A 137 -19.63 -8.13 1.73
N GLN A 138 -19.91 -6.87 2.06
CA GLN A 138 -18.87 -5.85 2.31
C GLN A 138 -17.86 -6.25 3.39
N ARG A 139 -18.31 -6.99 4.42
CA ARG A 139 -17.45 -7.48 5.51
C ARG A 139 -16.33 -8.39 4.99
N VAL A 140 -16.65 -9.31 4.09
CA VAL A 140 -15.67 -10.26 3.52
C VAL A 140 -14.66 -9.52 2.64
N ARG A 141 -15.14 -8.55 1.84
CA ARG A 141 -14.28 -7.70 1.01
C ARG A 141 -13.31 -6.87 1.85
N ALA A 142 -13.80 -6.29 2.94
CA ALA A 142 -12.98 -5.53 3.88
C ALA A 142 -11.92 -6.41 4.56
N GLN A 143 -12.28 -7.62 4.99
CA GLN A 143 -11.33 -8.58 5.56
C GLN A 143 -10.24 -8.97 4.56
N ALA A 144 -10.60 -9.29 3.31
CA ALA A 144 -9.63 -9.60 2.26
C ALA A 144 -8.71 -8.42 1.95
N GLN A 145 -9.22 -7.19 2.01
CA GLN A 145 -8.42 -5.98 1.84
C GLN A 145 -7.41 -5.77 2.97
N LEU A 146 -7.78 -6.06 4.22
CA LEU A 146 -6.88 -6.04 5.36
C LEU A 146 -5.79 -7.13 5.24
N GLN A 147 -6.15 -8.35 4.86
CA GLN A 147 -5.19 -9.42 4.64
C GLN A 147 -4.19 -9.07 3.52
N LEU A 148 -4.68 -8.53 2.40
CA LEU A 148 -3.83 -8.12 1.28
C LEU A 148 -2.88 -6.95 1.63
N SER A 149 -3.28 -6.07 2.56
CA SER A 149 -2.44 -4.97 3.02
C SER A 149 -1.34 -5.44 3.98
N GLN A 150 -1.63 -6.44 4.80
CA GLN A 150 -0.69 -7.07 5.74
C GLN A 150 0.40 -7.92 5.05
N MET A 151 0.14 -8.45 3.85
CA MET A 151 1.13 -9.23 3.11
C MET A 151 2.45 -8.46 2.89
N HIS A 152 3.58 -9.16 3.09
CA HIS A 152 4.92 -8.59 3.00
C HIS A 152 5.21 -7.92 1.65
N ALA A 153 6.01 -6.85 1.63
CA ALA A 153 6.28 -6.06 0.43
C ALA A 153 6.86 -6.86 -0.76
N TYR A 154 7.66 -7.91 -0.51
CA TYR A 154 8.27 -8.72 -1.57
C TYR A 154 7.27 -9.55 -2.37
N THR A 155 6.10 -9.81 -1.82
CA THR A 155 5.02 -10.50 -2.52
C THR A 155 4.39 -9.61 -3.60
N ARG A 156 4.71 -8.31 -3.67
CA ARG A 156 4.08 -7.37 -4.61
C ARG A 156 4.79 -7.44 -5.98
N PRO A 157 4.08 -7.66 -7.10
CA PRO A 157 4.70 -7.73 -8.42
C PRO A 157 5.33 -6.39 -8.84
N THR A 158 4.82 -5.27 -8.33
CA THR A 158 5.36 -3.92 -8.58
C THR A 158 6.77 -3.68 -8.04
N GLN A 159 7.24 -4.54 -7.12
CA GLN A 159 8.57 -4.45 -6.52
C GLN A 159 9.67 -5.10 -7.37
N ILE A 160 9.29 -5.94 -8.34
CA ILE A 160 10.21 -6.67 -9.21
C ILE A 160 10.66 -5.72 -10.33
N LYS A 161 11.98 -5.66 -10.58
CA LYS A 161 12.53 -4.86 -11.69
C LYS A 161 13.42 -5.72 -12.57
N ASN A 162 13.33 -5.55 -13.88
CA ASN A 162 14.25 -6.24 -14.79
C ASN A 162 15.66 -5.67 -14.59
N ARG A 163 16.62 -6.57 -14.38
CA ARG A 163 18.03 -6.25 -14.22
C ARG A 163 18.84 -6.95 -15.29
N CYS A 164 19.92 -6.31 -15.67
CA CYS A 164 20.88 -6.89 -16.59
C CYS A 164 21.60 -8.10 -15.94
N VAL A 165 21.66 -9.22 -16.66
CA VAL A 165 22.32 -10.45 -16.21
C VAL A 165 23.85 -10.30 -16.11
N ALA A 166 24.48 -9.57 -17.03
CA ALA A 166 25.92 -9.39 -17.08
C ALA A 166 26.46 -8.23 -16.22
N GLY A 167 25.65 -7.20 -15.95
CA GLY A 167 26.09 -5.99 -15.21
C GLY A 167 25.24 -5.56 -14.03
N GLY A 168 24.09 -6.21 -13.77
CA GLY A 168 23.21 -5.92 -12.62
C GLY A 168 22.49 -4.55 -12.65
N ILE A 169 22.68 -3.78 -13.72
CA ILE A 169 22.04 -2.47 -13.95
C ILE A 169 20.53 -2.66 -14.12
N ALA A 170 19.72 -1.80 -13.50
CA ALA A 170 18.25 -1.85 -13.60
C ALA A 170 17.67 -0.97 -14.72
N ARG A 171 18.45 0.01 -15.19
CA ARG A 171 18.02 0.95 -16.23
C ARG A 171 18.47 0.46 -17.60
N SER A 172 17.69 0.79 -18.62
CA SER A 172 18.04 0.53 -20.02
C SER A 172 18.34 -0.94 -20.32
N VAL A 173 17.55 -1.84 -19.71
CA VAL A 173 17.61 -3.28 -19.95
C VAL A 173 16.65 -3.63 -21.07
N ILE A 174 17.15 -4.29 -22.11
CA ILE A 174 16.34 -4.80 -23.22
C ILE A 174 15.71 -6.13 -22.75
N ARG A 175 14.38 -6.26 -22.84
CA ARG A 175 13.65 -7.39 -22.25
C ARG A 175 14.01 -8.73 -22.90
N ASP A 176 14.15 -8.74 -24.22
CA ASP A 176 14.36 -9.95 -25.01
C ASP A 176 15.71 -10.61 -24.68
N PHE A 177 16.77 -9.80 -24.61
CA PHE A 177 18.13 -10.27 -24.31
C PHE A 177 18.50 -10.23 -22.82
N ARG A 178 17.69 -9.59 -21.96
CA ARG A 178 17.93 -9.39 -20.52
C ARG A 178 19.28 -8.75 -20.18
N ILE A 179 19.83 -7.93 -21.08
CA ILE A 179 21.09 -7.21 -20.91
C ILE A 179 20.92 -5.70 -21.08
N ALA A 180 21.88 -4.92 -20.54
CA ALA A 180 21.87 -3.47 -20.65
C ALA A 180 22.27 -3.03 -22.06
N ARG A 181 21.76 -1.87 -22.52
CA ARG A 181 22.01 -1.34 -23.88
C ARG A 181 23.48 -1.29 -24.32
N TYR A 182 24.40 -1.00 -23.39
CA TYR A 182 25.83 -0.88 -23.70
C TYR A 182 26.47 -2.25 -23.93
N GLN A 183 26.19 -3.21 -23.04
CA GLN A 183 26.63 -4.58 -23.20
C GLN A 183 26.00 -5.23 -24.44
N PHE A 184 24.71 -4.97 -24.70
CA PHE A 184 24.06 -5.37 -25.93
C PHE A 184 24.80 -4.87 -27.18
N ARG A 185 25.18 -3.58 -27.20
CA ARG A 185 25.96 -3.02 -28.31
C ARG A 185 27.31 -3.70 -28.47
N GLN A 186 28.04 -3.96 -27.38
CA GLN A 186 29.34 -4.63 -27.44
C GLN A 186 29.19 -6.06 -27.99
N GLN A 187 28.28 -6.85 -27.44
CA GLN A 187 28.04 -8.23 -27.87
C GLN A 187 27.53 -8.31 -29.31
N ALA A 188 26.68 -7.37 -29.74
CA ALA A 188 26.22 -7.28 -31.11
C ALA A 188 27.36 -6.95 -32.09
N LEU A 189 28.27 -6.03 -31.73
CA LEU A 189 29.44 -5.72 -32.56
C LEU A 189 30.44 -6.87 -32.61
N ASN A 190 30.57 -7.63 -31.52
CA ASN A 190 31.42 -8.81 -31.45
C ASN A 190 30.83 -10.03 -32.22
N GLY A 191 29.57 -9.97 -32.63
CA GLY A 191 28.89 -11.10 -33.28
C GLY A 191 28.46 -12.22 -32.33
N GLU A 192 28.45 -11.97 -31.01
CA GLU A 192 28.00 -12.95 -30.00
C GLU A 192 26.48 -13.14 -30.00
N LEU A 193 25.72 -12.16 -30.51
CA LEU A 193 24.25 -12.19 -30.55
C LEU A 193 23.75 -12.71 -31.92
N PRO A 194 23.04 -13.85 -31.96
CA PRO A 194 22.57 -14.42 -33.20
C PRO A 194 21.51 -13.53 -33.86
N GLY A 195 21.65 -13.29 -35.17
CA GLY A 195 20.68 -12.55 -35.99
C GLY A 195 20.69 -11.02 -35.80
N VAL A 196 21.52 -10.47 -34.92
CA VAL A 196 21.62 -9.02 -34.73
C VAL A 196 22.64 -8.44 -35.72
N LYS A 197 22.17 -7.58 -36.62
CA LYS A 197 23.01 -6.80 -37.54
C LYS A 197 22.73 -5.31 -37.41
N LYS A 198 23.73 -4.48 -37.73
CA LYS A 198 23.53 -3.04 -37.83
C LYS A 198 22.53 -2.77 -38.94
N ALA A 199 21.46 -2.04 -38.63
CA ALA A 199 20.50 -1.61 -39.63
C ALA A 199 21.14 -0.56 -40.55
N SER A 200 20.99 -0.75 -41.85
CA SER A 200 21.34 0.21 -42.91
C SER A 200 20.17 0.25 -43.88
N TRP A 201 19.61 1.44 -44.09
CA TRP A 201 18.53 1.72 -45.03
C TRP A 201 18.91 2.95 -45.85
#